data_AF-A0A8D5U3T8-F1
#
_entry.id   AF-A0A8D5U3T8-F1
#
_cell.length_a   1.000
_cell.length_b   1.000
_cell.length_c   1.000
_cell.angle_alpha   90.00
_cell.angle_beta   90.00
_cell.angle_gamma   90.00
#
_symmetry.space_group_name_H-M   'P 1'
#
loop_
_entity.id
_entity.type
_entity.pdbx_description
1 polymer ?
#
loop_
_entity_poly.entity_id
_entity_poly.type
_entity_poly.pdbx_seq_one_letter_code
_entity_poly.pdbx_strand_id
1 'polypeptide(L)'
;MTDEELTKELSKTEKEAEKKDKKKQWVEKMIKSAKTYYKICPYYDKKNGKCFLSLGDRCTRDGKFETCPVFLNFLENKYNEISARKKILPMDFTDLTVA
;
A
#
# COMPACT_ATOMS: atom_id res chain seq x y z
N MET A 1 10.86 -34.50 -16.83
CA MET A 1 10.39 -33.68 -15.70
C MET A 1 11.23 -34.06 -14.49
N THR A 2 12.33 -33.35 -14.26
CA THR A 2 13.31 -33.66 -13.22
C THR A 2 12.87 -33.00 -11.91
N ASP A 3 13.07 -33.70 -10.80
CA ASP A 3 12.73 -33.27 -9.42
C ASP A 3 13.25 -31.86 -9.05
N GLU A 4 14.38 -31.45 -9.63
CA GLU A 4 14.99 -30.11 -9.48
C GLU A 4 14.15 -28.96 -10.07
N GLU A 5 13.42 -29.19 -11.16
CA GLU A 5 12.55 -28.15 -11.75
C GLU A 5 11.32 -27.95 -10.86
N LEU A 6 10.77 -29.04 -10.29
CA LEU A 6 9.60 -29.00 -9.42
C LEU A 6 9.89 -28.27 -8.09
N THR A 7 11.02 -28.57 -7.45
CA THR A 7 11.45 -27.88 -6.21
C THR A 7 11.74 -26.40 -6.44
N LYS A 8 12.27 -26.03 -7.61
CA LYS A 8 12.52 -24.62 -7.97
C LYS A 8 11.22 -23.85 -8.22
N GLU A 9 10.20 -24.48 -8.77
CA GLU A 9 8.86 -23.87 -8.96
C GLU A 9 8.10 -23.71 -7.63
N LEU A 10 8.14 -24.71 -6.75
CA LEU A 10 7.60 -24.63 -5.38
C LEU A 10 8.25 -23.47 -4.60
N SER A 11 9.58 -23.40 -4.62
CA SER A 11 10.35 -22.36 -3.94
C SER A 11 10.05 -20.93 -4.43
N LYS A 12 9.71 -20.76 -5.72
CA LYS A 12 9.30 -19.46 -6.27
C LYS A 12 7.90 -19.08 -5.78
N THR A 13 6.98 -20.04 -5.81
CA THR A 13 5.59 -19.87 -5.37
C THR A 13 5.51 -19.48 -3.90
N GLU A 14 6.27 -20.14 -3.03
CA GLU A 14 6.33 -19.83 -1.60
C GLU A 14 6.88 -18.42 -1.32
N LYS A 15 7.93 -18.02 -2.04
CA LYS A 15 8.53 -16.67 -1.92
C LYS A 15 7.58 -15.58 -2.41
N GLU A 16 6.76 -15.84 -3.43
CA GLU A 16 5.75 -14.89 -3.91
C GLU A 16 4.58 -14.75 -2.94
N ALA A 17 4.13 -15.85 -2.34
CA ALA A 17 3.10 -15.84 -1.30
C ALA A 17 3.55 -15.05 -0.06
N GLU A 18 4.78 -15.28 0.41
CA GLU A 18 5.33 -14.58 1.58
C GLU A 18 5.47 -13.06 1.34
N LYS A 19 5.90 -12.66 0.14
CA LYS A 19 5.97 -11.23 -0.24
C LYS A 19 4.60 -10.58 -0.26
N LYS A 20 3.59 -11.29 -0.78
CA LYS A 20 2.21 -10.80 -0.83
C LYS A 20 1.63 -10.60 0.57
N ASP A 21 1.98 -11.48 1.51
CA ASP A 21 1.56 -11.37 2.90
C ASP A 21 2.25 -10.19 3.61
N LYS A 22 3.58 -10.08 3.50
CA LYS A 22 4.36 -8.95 4.06
C LYS A 22 3.88 -7.59 3.55
N LYS A 23 3.51 -7.51 2.26
CA LYS A 23 2.95 -6.30 1.67
C LYS A 23 1.60 -5.94 2.29
N LYS A 24 0.67 -6.90 2.41
CA LYS A 24 -0.63 -6.67 3.05
C LYS A 24 -0.48 -6.22 4.51
N GLN A 25 0.35 -6.92 5.28
CA GLN A 25 0.62 -6.56 6.67
C GLN A 25 1.16 -5.13 6.80
N TRP A 26 2.10 -4.75 5.92
CA TRP A 26 2.65 -3.40 5.90
C TRP A 26 1.58 -2.36 5.52
N VAL A 27 0.76 -2.63 4.50
CA VAL A 27 -0.35 -1.75 4.10
C VAL A 27 -1.33 -1.55 5.25
N GLU A 28 -1.75 -2.62 5.93
CA GLU A 28 -2.64 -2.52 7.09
C GLU A 28 -2.02 -1.72 8.23
N LYS A 29 -0.71 -1.89 8.48
CA LYS A 29 0.03 -1.08 9.45
C LYS A 29 0.02 0.40 9.07
N MET A 30 0.24 0.73 7.81
CA MET A 30 0.19 2.11 7.31
C MET A 30 -1.20 2.72 7.45
N ILE A 31 -2.28 1.98 7.18
CA ILE A 31 -3.64 2.47 7.38
C ILE A 31 -3.90 2.76 8.86
N LYS A 32 -3.50 1.84 9.75
CA LYS A 32 -3.65 2.04 11.21
C LYS A 32 -2.87 3.26 11.68
N SER A 33 -1.62 3.42 11.24
CA SER A 33 -0.81 4.60 11.52
C SER A 33 -1.46 5.87 10.99
N ALA A 34 -1.93 5.88 9.74
CA ALA A 34 -2.62 7.03 9.14
C ALA A 34 -3.84 7.49 9.95
N LYS A 35 -4.63 6.56 10.54
CA LYS A 35 -5.75 6.90 11.43
C LYS A 35 -5.35 7.62 12.70
N THR A 36 -4.17 7.31 13.25
CA THR A 36 -3.67 7.97 14.45
C THR A 36 -3.45 9.46 14.20
N TYR A 37 -3.02 9.83 12.99
CA TYR A 37 -2.69 11.22 12.63
C TYR A 37 -3.83 11.95 11.92
N TYR A 38 -4.60 11.25 11.08
CA TYR A 38 -5.58 11.85 10.18
C TYR A 38 -6.98 11.28 10.40
N LYS A 39 -7.93 12.17 10.75
CA LYS A 39 -9.36 11.82 10.86
C LYS A 39 -10.04 11.64 9.49
N ILE A 40 -9.49 12.28 8.46
CA ILE A 40 -9.97 12.27 7.07
C ILE A 40 -8.77 12.02 6.17
N CYS A 41 -8.96 11.37 5.03
CA CYS A 41 -7.92 11.05 4.05
C CYS A 41 -7.12 12.32 3.71
N PRO A 42 -5.78 12.31 3.86
CA PRO A 42 -4.96 13.48 3.56
C PRO A 42 -4.99 13.87 2.07
N TYR A 43 -5.43 12.96 1.21
CA TYR A 43 -5.57 13.17 -0.24
C TYR A 43 -7.00 13.48 -0.67
N TYR A 44 -7.91 13.77 0.25
CA TYR A 44 -9.27 14.16 -0.06
C TYR A 44 -9.41 15.67 -0.07
N ASP A 45 -9.85 16.22 -1.21
CA ASP A 45 -10.23 17.61 -1.30
C ASP A 45 -11.67 17.81 -0.83
N LYS A 46 -11.83 18.29 0.40
CA LYS A 46 -13.15 18.60 0.98
C LYS A 46 -13.89 19.70 0.22
N LYS A 47 -13.18 20.60 -0.48
CA LYS A 47 -13.82 21.72 -1.20
C LYS A 47 -14.53 21.26 -2.47
N ASN A 48 -13.88 20.37 -3.24
CA ASN A 48 -14.41 19.91 -4.52
C ASN A 48 -14.91 18.46 -4.50
N GLY A 49 -14.75 17.74 -3.38
CA GLY A 49 -15.11 16.32 -3.26
C GLY A 49 -14.21 15.42 -4.10
N LYS A 50 -12.97 15.83 -4.36
CA LYS A 50 -12.04 15.16 -5.30
C LYS A 50 -10.99 14.32 -4.55
N CYS A 51 -10.46 13.31 -5.22
CA CYS A 51 -9.37 12.47 -4.73
C CYS A 51 -8.07 12.80 -5.48
N PHE A 52 -7.07 13.32 -4.76
CA PHE A 52 -5.78 13.65 -5.36
C PHE A 52 -4.99 12.42 -5.84
N LEU A 53 -5.24 11.25 -5.25
CA LEU A 53 -4.65 9.99 -5.69
C LEU A 53 -5.23 9.47 -7.02
N SER A 54 -6.41 9.95 -7.40
CA SER A 54 -7.09 9.58 -8.66
C SER A 54 -7.07 10.73 -9.66
N LEU A 55 -5.98 11.53 -9.69
CA LEU A 55 -5.84 12.66 -10.61
C LEU A 55 -6.99 13.68 -10.58
N GLY A 56 -7.69 13.77 -9.45
CA GLY A 56 -8.81 14.71 -9.28
C GLY A 56 -10.20 14.13 -9.59
N ASP A 57 -10.33 12.82 -9.81
CA ASP A 57 -11.64 12.15 -9.88
C ASP A 57 -12.44 12.31 -8.58
N ARG A 58 -13.77 12.14 -8.68
CA ARG A 58 -14.67 12.26 -7.54
C ARG A 58 -14.38 11.17 -6.50
N CYS A 59 -14.23 11.56 -5.24
CA CYS A 59 -14.00 10.60 -4.17
C CYS A 59 -15.30 9.85 -3.85
N THR A 60 -15.34 8.54 -4.10
CA THR A 60 -16.50 7.69 -3.79
C THR A 60 -16.65 7.38 -2.29
N ARG A 61 -15.67 7.77 -1.48
CA ARG A 61 -15.58 7.44 -0.04
C ARG A 61 -15.67 8.65 0.87
N ASP A 62 -15.96 9.82 0.32
CA ASP A 62 -16.12 11.07 1.07
C ASP A 62 -14.99 11.31 2.09
N GLY A 63 -13.75 11.07 1.65
CA GLY A 63 -12.57 11.23 2.50
C GLY A 63 -12.29 10.10 3.49
N LYS A 64 -13.04 8.99 3.50
CA LYS A 64 -12.66 7.78 4.25
C LYS A 64 -11.58 7.00 3.50
N PHE A 65 -10.49 6.61 4.18
CA PHE A 65 -9.36 5.90 3.58
C PHE A 65 -9.24 4.43 3.98
N GLU A 66 -9.90 3.99 5.06
CA GLU A 66 -9.80 2.61 5.58
C GLU A 66 -10.05 1.50 4.57
N THR A 67 -11.07 1.68 3.73
CA THR A 67 -11.52 0.71 2.74
C THR A 67 -11.50 1.32 1.34
N CYS A 68 -10.70 2.38 1.16
CA CYS A 68 -10.62 3.07 -0.10
C CYS A 68 -9.66 2.33 -1.04
N PRO A 69 -10.15 1.75 -2.16
CA PRO A 69 -9.30 0.97 -3.06
C PRO A 69 -8.17 1.83 -3.67
N VAL A 70 -8.41 3.13 -3.86
CA VAL A 70 -7.41 4.07 -4.36
C VAL A 70 -6.26 4.23 -3.35
N PHE A 71 -6.60 4.40 -2.07
CA PHE A 71 -5.60 4.57 -1.02
C PHE A 71 -4.81 3.28 -0.78
N LEU A 72 -5.49 2.13 -0.81
CA LEU A 72 -4.84 0.82 -0.75
C LEU A 72 -3.84 0.66 -1.89
N ASN A 73 -4.27 0.91 -3.14
CA ASN A 73 -3.41 0.81 -4.31
C ASN A 73 -2.21 1.78 -4.22
N PHE A 74 -2.41 2.99 -3.69
CA PHE A 74 -1.32 3.94 -3.45
C PHE A 74 -0.28 3.38 -2.48
N LEU A 75 -0.69 2.84 -1.33
CA LEU A 75 0.21 2.22 -0.36
C LEU A 75 0.92 1.01 -0.96
N GLU A 76 0.19 0.17 -1.70
CA GLU A 76 0.74 -0.99 -2.39
C GLU A 76 1.82 -0.61 -3.41
N ASN A 77 1.61 0.46 -4.17
CA ASN A 77 2.58 0.99 -5.12
C ASN A 77 3.79 1.59 -4.40
N LYS A 78 3.59 2.31 -3.29
CA LYS A 78 4.69 2.83 -2.47
C LYS A 78 5.54 1.72 -1.87
N TYR A 79 4.92 0.65 -1.37
CA TYR A 79 5.64 -0.54 -0.91
C TYR A 79 6.52 -1.12 -2.02
N ASN A 80 5.95 -1.31 -3.22
CA ASN A 80 6.69 -1.84 -4.37
C ASN A 80 7.85 -0.92 -4.76
N GLU A 81 7.64 0.40 -4.78
CA GLU A 81 8.67 1.39 -5.09
C GLU A 81 9.83 1.36 -4.07
N ILE A 82 9.51 1.36 -2.77
CA ILE A 82 10.51 1.34 -1.69
C ILE A 82 11.27 0.00 -1.68
N SER A 83 10.54 -1.11 -1.85
CA SER A 83 11.11 -2.46 -1.90
C SER A 83 12.00 -2.65 -3.12
N ALA A 84 11.60 -2.15 -4.29
CA ALA A 84 12.41 -2.17 -5.51
C ALA A 84 13.69 -1.34 -5.36
N ARG A 85 13.63 -0.23 -4.63
CA ARG A 85 14.79 0.61 -4.29
C ARG A 85 15.65 0.01 -3.17
N LYS A 86 15.31 -1.17 -2.63
CA LYS A 86 15.96 -1.82 -1.48
C LYS A 86 16.11 -0.90 -0.26
N LYS A 87 15.21 0.09 -0.13
CA LYS A 87 15.16 0.99 1.02
C LYS A 87 14.37 0.34 2.16
N ILE A 88 14.65 0.80 3.37
CA ILE A 88 13.92 0.37 4.57
C ILE A 88 12.47 0.86 4.45
N LEU A 89 11.51 -0.04 4.66
CA LEU A 89 10.10 0.30 4.67
C LEU A 89 9.80 1.16 5.91
N PRO A 90 9.14 2.30 5.74
CA PRO A 90 8.78 3.14 6.88
C PRO A 90 7.81 2.40 7.81
N MET A 91 7.85 2.74 9.09
CA MET A 91 6.99 2.15 10.11
C MET A 91 5.73 2.98 10.37
N ASP A 92 5.79 4.29 10.08
CA ASP A 92 4.67 5.21 10.20
C ASP A 92 4.30 5.85 8.87
N PHE A 93 3.01 6.19 8.76
CA PHE A 93 2.46 6.82 7.55
C PHE A 93 3.00 8.23 7.33
N THR A 94 3.36 8.96 8.40
CA THR A 94 3.99 10.28 8.28
C THR A 94 5.35 10.19 7.59
N ASP A 95 6.11 9.12 7.82
CA ASP A 95 7.41 8.91 7.16
C ASP A 95 7.26 8.67 5.64
N LEU A 96 6.11 8.17 5.18
CA LEU A 96 5.83 8.04 3.74
C LEU A 96 5.67 9.38 3.04
N THR A 97 5.25 10.43 3.77
CA THR A 97 5.00 11.75 3.18
C THR A 97 6.25 12.62 3.10
N VAL A 98 7.33 12.23 3.79
CA VAL A 98 8.59 12.98 3.89
C VAL A 98 9.72 12.34 3.06
N ALA A 99 9.54 11.10 2.56
CA ALA A 99 10.58 10.28 1.91
C ALA A 99 10.63 10.35 0.37
#